data_AF-A0A8H7QI41-F1
#
_entry.id   AF-A0A8H7QI41-F1
#
_cell.length_a   1.000
_cell.length_b   1.000
_cell.length_c   1.000
_cell.angle_alpha   90.00
_cell.angle_beta   90.00
_cell.angle_gamma   90.00
#
_symmetry.space_group_name_H-M   'P 1'
#
loop_
_entity.id
_entity.type
_entity.pdbx_description
1 polymer ?
#
loop_
_entity_poly.entity_id
_entity_poly.type
_entity_poly.pdbx_seq_one_letter_code
_entity_poly.pdbx_strand_id
1 'polypeptide(L)'
;DGRGEIVDASGEEASNFVVEPSLRLTKLVNLKNYIKNKKVTTDNEEPKDIDMSEAAKRVGRPTVYNYYTDEDRLRYFYFFQEKLMKPSEAAKAANVNYETARKWKRAYDQDPDKKIPFNKTNRTSNRPESMLNEQHSLPYGLF
;
A
#
# COMPACT_ATOMS: atom_id res chain seq x y z
N ASP A 1 -10.62 -5.79 65.49
CA ASP A 1 -9.79 -4.78 64.80
C ASP A 1 -8.85 -5.44 63.82
N GLY A 2 -9.25 -5.51 62.54
CA GLY A 2 -8.51 -6.21 61.49
C GLY A 2 -8.04 -5.22 60.43
N ARG A 3 -6.78 -4.78 60.55
CA ARG A 3 -6.05 -4.09 59.49
C ARG A 3 -4.83 -4.94 59.16
N GLY A 4 -5.04 -5.98 58.37
CA GLY A 4 -3.94 -6.80 57.85
C GLY A 4 -3.31 -6.09 56.67
N GLU A 5 -2.08 -5.65 56.83
CA GLU A 5 -1.23 -5.12 55.77
C GLU A 5 -0.70 -6.30 54.95
N ILE A 6 -0.92 -6.27 53.63
CA ILE A 6 -0.55 -7.37 52.74
C ILE A 6 0.86 -7.07 52.20
N VAL A 7 1.84 -7.81 52.69
CA VAL A 7 3.25 -7.74 52.26
C VAL A 7 3.65 -9.05 51.58
N ASP A 8 4.65 -9.01 50.70
CA ASP A 8 5.21 -10.21 50.09
C ASP A 8 6.15 -10.97 51.04
N ALA A 9 6.69 -12.11 50.60
CA ALA A 9 7.55 -12.97 51.43
C ALA A 9 8.88 -12.31 51.84
N SER A 10 9.23 -11.17 51.23
CA SER A 10 10.41 -10.37 51.57
C SER A 10 10.07 -9.18 52.48
N GLY A 11 8.79 -9.00 52.82
CA GLY A 11 8.29 -7.93 53.67
C GLY A 11 8.16 -6.58 52.97
N GLU A 12 8.25 -6.55 51.63
CA GLU A 12 8.09 -5.31 50.88
C GLU A 12 6.61 -5.09 50.53
N GLU A 13 6.16 -3.85 50.73
CA GLU A 13 4.83 -3.41 50.31
C GLU A 13 4.76 -3.33 48.78
N ALA A 14 3.59 -3.62 48.22
CA ALA A 14 3.37 -3.54 46.78
C ALA A 14 3.70 -2.13 46.26
N SER A 15 4.65 -2.03 45.33
CA SER A 15 4.99 -0.76 44.69
C SER A 15 3.77 -0.13 44.00
N ASN A 16 3.51 1.15 44.28
CA ASN A 16 2.47 1.91 43.61
C ASN A 16 2.83 2.05 42.13
N PHE A 17 2.07 1.40 41.25
CA PHE A 17 2.22 1.58 39.81
C PHE A 17 1.70 2.98 39.43
N VAL A 18 2.58 3.80 38.85
CA VAL A 18 2.20 5.10 38.29
C VAL A 18 1.43 4.84 37.00
N VAL A 19 0.11 4.97 37.06
CA VAL A 19 -0.75 4.95 35.88
C VAL A 19 -0.53 6.26 35.14
N GLU A 20 -0.02 6.20 33.91
CA GLU A 20 0.04 7.38 33.06
C GLU A 20 -1.37 7.97 32.87
N PRO A 21 -1.53 9.30 32.99
CA PRO A 21 -2.84 9.92 32.87
C PRO A 21 -3.45 9.60 31.51
N SER A 22 -4.55 8.86 31.52
CA SER A 22 -5.22 8.45 30.28
C SER A 22 -5.65 9.68 29.46
N LEU A 23 -5.48 9.66 28.14
CA LEU A 23 -5.97 10.69 27.21
C LEU A 23 -7.51 10.69 27.06
N ARG A 24 -8.23 10.16 28.04
CA ARG A 24 -9.69 10.15 28.06
C ARG A 24 -10.16 11.57 28.31
N LEU A 25 -10.71 12.20 27.26
CA LEU A 25 -11.35 13.51 27.37
C LEU A 25 -12.49 13.43 28.39
N THR A 26 -12.32 14.07 29.55
CA THR A 26 -13.33 14.09 30.62
C THR A 26 -14.50 15.04 30.31
N LYS A 27 -14.29 16.00 29.39
CA LYS A 27 -15.27 16.99 28.96
C LYS A 27 -15.11 17.28 27.47
N LEU A 28 -16.23 17.46 26.77
CA LEU A 28 -16.25 17.94 25.39
C LEU A 28 -15.94 19.44 25.40
N VAL A 29 -14.83 19.84 24.79
CA VAL A 29 -14.47 21.25 24.60
C VAL A 29 -14.87 21.66 23.19
N ASN A 30 -15.62 22.75 23.08
CA ASN A 30 -15.94 23.33 21.77
C ASN A 30 -14.63 23.81 21.11
N LEU A 31 -14.42 23.45 19.84
CA LEU A 31 -13.27 23.87 19.04
C LEU A 31 -13.01 25.39 19.14
N LYS A 32 -14.06 26.20 19.15
CA LYS A 32 -13.96 27.67 19.28
C LYS A 32 -13.32 28.10 20.61
N ASN A 33 -13.59 27.38 21.70
CA ASN A 33 -13.03 27.66 23.02
C ASN A 33 -11.61 27.10 23.15
N TYR A 34 -11.34 25.94 22.53
CA TYR A 34 -10.01 25.35 22.50
C TYR A 34 -9.01 26.26 21.77
N ILE A 35 -9.38 26.78 20.60
CA ILE A 35 -8.53 27.67 19.81
C ILE A 35 -8.27 28.99 20.57
N LYS A 36 -9.28 29.57 21.22
CA LYS A 36 -9.13 30.81 22.00
C LYS A 36 -8.14 30.67 23.17
N ASN A 37 -8.11 29.50 23.80
CA ASN A 37 -7.28 29.27 24.99
C ASN A 37 -5.91 28.68 24.66
N LYS A 38 -5.68 28.23 23.42
CA LYS A 38 -4.38 27.72 22.99
C LYS A 38 -3.45 28.91 22.72
N LYS A 39 -2.58 29.22 23.68
CA LYS A 39 -1.39 30.03 23.42
C LYS A 39 -0.46 29.18 22.56
N VAL A 40 -0.63 29.25 21.24
CA VAL A 40 0.33 28.69 20.29
C VAL A 40 1.57 29.56 20.41
N THR A 41 2.60 29.09 21.11
CA THR A 41 3.96 29.57 20.90
C THR A 41 4.39 29.06 19.53
N THR A 42 4.04 29.82 18.50
CA THR A 42 4.76 29.76 17.23
C THR A 42 6.10 30.39 17.52
N ASP A 43 7.13 29.56 17.73
CA ASP A 43 8.48 30.01 17.45
C ASP A 43 8.44 30.42 15.97
N ASN A 44 8.45 31.73 15.74
CA ASN A 44 8.55 32.32 14.41
C ASN A 44 9.99 32.08 13.94
N GLU A 45 10.31 30.83 13.63
CA GLU A 45 11.42 30.57 12.74
C GLU A 45 11.01 31.09 11.37
N GLU A 46 11.80 32.01 10.83
CA GLU A 46 11.65 32.52 9.48
C GLU A 46 11.47 31.34 8.51
N PRO A 47 10.61 31.45 7.48
CA PRO A 47 10.45 30.37 6.50
C PRO A 47 11.79 30.16 5.81
N LYS A 48 12.54 29.17 6.28
CA LYS A 48 13.76 28.73 5.64
C LYS A 48 13.33 27.95 4.41
N ASP A 49 13.48 28.56 3.24
CA ASP A 49 13.27 27.87 1.97
C ASP A 49 14.12 26.60 1.97
N ILE A 50 13.43 25.47 1.94
CA ILE A 50 14.06 24.16 1.84
C ILE A 50 14.34 23.95 0.36
N ASP A 51 15.61 23.99 -0.01
CA ASP A 51 16.02 23.70 -1.38
C ASP A 51 15.77 22.20 -1.65
N MET A 52 14.72 21.91 -2.41
CA MET A 52 14.28 20.55 -2.69
C MET A 52 15.24 19.92 -3.70
N SER A 53 16.17 19.12 -3.21
CA SER A 53 17.06 18.34 -4.09
C SER A 53 16.26 17.35 -4.93
N GLU A 54 16.54 17.29 -6.22
CA GLU A 54 15.88 16.35 -7.14
C GLU A 54 16.09 14.91 -6.68
N ALA A 55 14.99 14.17 -6.56
CA ALA A 55 15.04 12.79 -6.10
C ALA A 55 15.88 11.95 -7.08
N ALA A 56 16.81 11.15 -6.53
CA ALA A 56 17.66 10.29 -7.35
C ALA A 56 16.82 9.47 -8.33
N LYS A 57 17.17 9.55 -9.62
CA LYS A 57 16.46 8.88 -10.71
C LYS A 57 16.37 7.39 -10.35
N ARG A 58 15.15 6.91 -10.12
CA ARG A 58 14.91 5.50 -9.75
C ARG A 58 15.55 4.63 -10.83
N VAL A 59 16.63 3.93 -10.48
CA VAL A 59 17.24 2.95 -11.36
C VAL A 59 16.20 1.86 -11.56
N GLY A 60 15.53 1.89 -12.71
CA GLY A 60 14.53 0.90 -13.07
C GLY A 60 15.18 -0.47 -13.03
N ARG A 61 14.67 -1.37 -12.17
CA ARG A 61 15.06 -2.77 -12.25
C ARG A 61 14.66 -3.27 -13.65
N PRO A 62 15.53 -3.96 -14.40
CA PRO A 62 15.12 -4.60 -15.64
C PRO A 62 14.06 -5.64 -15.29
N THR A 63 12.78 -5.30 -15.50
CA THR A 63 11.69 -6.24 -15.34
C THR A 63 11.71 -7.17 -16.54
N VAL A 64 12.34 -8.33 -16.40
CA VAL A 64 12.16 -9.42 -17.37
C VAL A 64 10.72 -9.90 -17.21
N TYR A 65 9.90 -9.62 -18.21
CA TYR A 65 8.50 -10.05 -18.21
C TYR A 65 8.43 -11.53 -18.55
N ASN A 66 7.68 -12.29 -17.74
CA ASN A 66 7.33 -13.66 -18.11
C ASN A 66 6.28 -13.61 -19.21
N TYR A 67 6.61 -14.18 -20.36
CA TYR A 67 5.68 -14.39 -21.46
C TYR A 67 5.07 -15.78 -21.31
N TYR A 68 3.73 -15.85 -21.34
CA TYR A 68 2.99 -17.11 -21.31
C TYR A 68 2.23 -17.26 -22.61
N THR A 69 2.35 -18.44 -23.21
CA THR A 69 1.65 -18.80 -24.44
C THR A 69 0.22 -19.26 -24.16
N ASP A 70 -0.60 -19.37 -25.19
CA ASP A 70 -1.95 -19.93 -25.07
C ASP A 70 -1.90 -21.40 -24.64
N GLU A 71 -0.85 -22.13 -25.03
CA GLU A 71 -0.63 -23.51 -24.59
C GLU A 71 -0.44 -23.62 -23.08
N ASP A 72 0.37 -22.74 -22.48
CA ASP A 72 0.61 -22.75 -21.02
C ASP A 72 -0.69 -22.55 -20.24
N ARG A 73 -1.59 -21.73 -20.79
CA ARG A 73 -2.90 -21.48 -20.21
C ARG A 73 -3.86 -22.64 -20.40
N LEU A 74 -3.88 -23.27 -21.57
CA LEU A 74 -4.67 -24.48 -21.81
C LEU A 74 -4.22 -25.62 -20.89
N ARG A 75 -2.91 -25.80 -20.73
CA ARG A 75 -2.33 -26.79 -19.79
C ARG A 75 -2.79 -26.53 -18.35
N TYR A 76 -2.84 -25.26 -17.91
CA TYR A 76 -3.38 -24.91 -16.61
C TYR A 76 -4.84 -25.36 -16.44
N PHE A 77 -5.71 -25.03 -17.41
CA PHE A 77 -7.13 -25.42 -17.33
C PHE A 77 -7.35 -26.92 -17.45
N TYR A 78 -6.55 -27.62 -18.24
CA TYR A 78 -6.53 -29.09 -18.29
C TYR A 78 -6.28 -29.69 -16.90
N PHE A 79 -5.23 -29.24 -16.21
CA PHE A 79 -4.93 -29.74 -14.85
C PHE A 79 -5.97 -29.31 -13.82
N PHE A 80 -6.52 -28.11 -13.96
CA PHE A 80 -7.50 -27.58 -13.01
C PHE A 80 -8.89 -28.23 -13.16
N GLN A 81 -9.38 -28.41 -14.39
CA GLN A 81 -10.73 -28.91 -14.67
C GLN A 81 -10.77 -30.42 -14.90
N GLU A 82 -9.92 -30.94 -15.79
CA GLU A 82 -9.96 -32.37 -16.13
C GLU A 82 -9.29 -33.24 -15.07
N LYS A 83 -8.20 -32.76 -14.47
CA LYS A 83 -7.50 -33.46 -13.39
C LYS A 83 -7.95 -33.03 -11.98
N LEU A 84 -8.89 -32.09 -11.86
CA LEU A 84 -9.46 -31.59 -10.60
C LEU A 84 -8.40 -31.20 -9.55
N MET A 85 -7.23 -30.73 -9.99
CA MET A 85 -6.15 -30.35 -9.08
C MET A 85 -6.46 -29.04 -8.36
N LYS A 86 -5.80 -28.83 -7.21
CA LYS A 86 -5.83 -27.53 -6.55
C LYS A 86 -5.24 -26.46 -7.47
N PRO A 87 -5.75 -25.21 -7.47
CA PRO A 87 -5.26 -24.14 -8.36
C PRO A 87 -3.75 -23.89 -8.27
N SER A 88 -3.17 -24.01 -7.07
CA SER A 88 -1.71 -23.86 -6.87
C SER A 88 -0.91 -25.00 -7.51
N GLU A 89 -1.44 -26.22 -7.46
CA GLU A 89 -0.79 -27.40 -7.99
C GLU A 89 -0.89 -27.44 -9.51
N ALA A 90 -2.06 -27.11 -10.06
CA ALA A 90 -2.26 -26.93 -11.50
C ALA A 90 -1.34 -25.84 -12.09
N ALA A 91 -1.15 -24.72 -11.39
CA ALA A 91 -0.25 -23.65 -11.83
C ALA A 91 1.21 -24.13 -11.87
N LYS A 92 1.65 -24.88 -10.85
CA LYS A 92 2.98 -25.49 -10.81
C LYS A 92 3.17 -26.52 -11.92
N ALA A 93 2.18 -27.38 -12.14
CA ALA A 93 2.21 -28.39 -13.20
C ALA A 93 2.24 -27.79 -14.61
N ALA A 94 1.56 -26.66 -14.83
CA ALA A 94 1.58 -25.91 -16.07
C ALA A 94 2.80 -24.98 -16.23
N ASN A 95 3.70 -24.92 -15.23
CA ASN A 95 4.84 -23.99 -15.19
C ASN A 95 4.44 -22.50 -15.33
N VAL A 96 3.31 -22.13 -14.71
CA VAL A 96 2.79 -20.75 -14.72
C VAL A 96 2.83 -20.16 -13.32
N ASN A 97 3.12 -18.86 -13.22
CA ASN A 97 2.99 -18.15 -11.96
C ASN A 97 1.55 -18.24 -11.43
N TYR A 98 1.41 -18.63 -10.17
CA TYR A 98 0.13 -18.74 -9.48
C TYR A 98 -0.76 -17.50 -9.59
N GLU A 99 -0.21 -16.29 -9.44
CA GLU A 99 -1.00 -15.05 -9.53
C GLU A 99 -1.54 -14.83 -10.95
N THR A 100 -0.78 -15.23 -11.96
CA THR A 100 -1.21 -15.18 -13.36
C THR A 100 -2.34 -16.18 -13.61
N ALA A 101 -2.16 -17.42 -13.15
CA ALA A 101 -3.16 -18.48 -13.27
C ALA A 101 -4.48 -18.13 -12.53
N ARG A 102 -4.37 -17.51 -11.35
CA ARG A 102 -5.52 -17.00 -10.58
C ARG A 102 -6.30 -15.92 -11.34
N LYS A 103 -5.61 -15.02 -12.05
CA LYS A 103 -6.26 -14.02 -12.92
C LYS A 103 -6.99 -14.67 -14.08
N TRP A 104 -6.39 -15.69 -14.71
CA TRP A 104 -7.04 -16.45 -15.78
C TRP A 104 -8.30 -17.15 -15.30
N LYS A 105 -8.23 -17.83 -14.15
CA LYS A 105 -9.39 -18.46 -13.53
C LYS A 105 -10.52 -17.45 -13.29
N ARG A 106 -10.23 -16.31 -12.66
CA ARG A 106 -11.26 -15.27 -12.41
C ARG A 106 -11.92 -14.77 -13.69
N ALA A 107 -11.14 -14.61 -14.75
CA ALA A 107 -11.67 -14.14 -16.02
C ALA A 107 -12.49 -15.23 -16.73
N TYR A 108 -12.12 -16.49 -16.57
CA TYR A 108 -12.90 -17.64 -17.02
C TYR A 108 -14.21 -17.81 -16.25
N ASP A 109 -14.19 -17.63 -14.92
CA ASP A 109 -15.39 -17.70 -14.08
C ASP A 109 -16.40 -16.59 -14.43
N GLN A 110 -15.94 -15.46 -14.97
CA GLN A 110 -16.80 -14.37 -15.46
C GLN A 110 -17.43 -14.69 -16.81
N ASP A 111 -16.63 -15.17 -17.76
CA ASP A 111 -17.07 -15.50 -19.12
C ASP A 111 -16.40 -16.81 -19.58
N PRO A 112 -17.03 -17.98 -19.41
CA PRO A 112 -16.44 -19.26 -19.81
C PRO A 112 -16.35 -19.41 -21.33
N ASP A 113 -17.26 -18.76 -22.08
CA ASP A 113 -17.31 -18.77 -23.55
C ASP A 113 -16.39 -17.72 -24.17
N LYS A 114 -15.96 -16.70 -23.40
CA LYS A 114 -15.01 -15.71 -23.90
C LYS A 114 -13.66 -16.40 -24.00
N LYS A 115 -13.39 -16.95 -25.18
CA LYS A 115 -12.14 -17.58 -25.58
C LYS A 115 -10.97 -16.75 -25.05
N ILE A 116 -10.35 -17.30 -24.03
CA ILE A 116 -9.01 -16.99 -23.51
C ILE A 116 -8.69 -15.48 -23.48
N PRO A 117 -8.92 -14.77 -22.36
CA PRO A 117 -8.70 -13.33 -22.26
C PRO A 117 -7.22 -12.94 -22.48
N PHE A 118 -6.90 -12.35 -23.63
CA PHE A 118 -5.52 -11.91 -23.93
C PHE A 118 -4.99 -10.92 -22.87
N ASN A 119 -3.67 -10.92 -22.69
CA ASN A 119 -3.00 -9.93 -21.86
C ASN A 119 -3.28 -8.53 -22.42
N LYS A 120 -4.03 -7.72 -21.66
CA LYS A 120 -4.35 -6.32 -22.02
C LYS A 120 -3.13 -5.38 -21.98
N THR A 121 -1.93 -5.89 -21.68
CA THR A 121 -0.69 -5.13 -21.49
C THR A 121 -0.02 -4.69 -22.79
N ASN A 122 -0.46 -5.18 -23.95
CA ASN A 122 -0.05 -4.65 -25.27
C ASN A 122 -1.09 -3.69 -25.86
N ARG A 123 -1.81 -2.94 -25.02
CA ARG A 123 -2.51 -1.75 -25.52
C ARG A 123 -1.44 -0.70 -25.78
N THR A 124 -1.13 -0.45 -27.05
CA THR A 124 -0.70 0.89 -27.47
C THR A 124 -1.64 1.85 -26.77
N SER A 125 -1.09 2.72 -25.91
CA SER A 125 -1.96 3.50 -25.05
C SER A 125 -2.79 4.39 -25.98
N ASN A 126 -4.10 4.19 -26.04
CA ASN A 126 -5.05 5.19 -26.55
C ASN A 126 -5.10 6.40 -25.60
N ARG A 127 -3.95 6.75 -25.00
CA ARG A 127 -3.76 7.95 -24.24
C ARG A 127 -3.64 9.06 -25.27
N PRO A 128 -4.46 10.12 -25.17
CA PRO A 128 -4.24 11.28 -26.01
C PRO A 128 -2.80 11.78 -25.80
N GLU A 129 -2.17 12.24 -26.89
CA GLU A 129 -0.86 12.88 -26.81
C GLU A 129 -0.91 13.98 -25.73
N SER A 130 0.13 14.02 -24.90
CA SER A 130 0.27 15.03 -23.87
C SER A 130 0.26 16.41 -24.52
N MET A 131 -0.70 17.26 -24.18
CA MET A 131 -0.77 18.66 -24.65
C MET A 131 0.33 19.57 -24.06
N LEU A 132 1.24 19.00 -23.27
CA LEU A 132 2.37 19.72 -22.69
C LEU A 132 3.46 19.82 -23.76
N ASN A 133 3.29 20.78 -24.68
CA ASN A 133 4.30 21.10 -25.68
C ASN A 133 5.56 21.65 -24.99
N GLU A 134 6.72 21.28 -25.51
CA GLU A 134 8.05 21.77 -25.07
C GLU A 134 8.22 23.30 -25.19
N GLN A 135 7.27 23.99 -25.83
CA GLN A 135 7.26 25.44 -26.08
C GLN A 135 7.06 26.33 -24.84
N HIS A 136 6.82 25.76 -23.65
CA HIS A 136 6.79 26.54 -22.40
C HIS A 136 8.17 26.71 -21.75
N SER A 137 9.23 26.16 -22.34
CA SER A 137 10.62 26.50 -21.97
C SER A 137 11.01 27.84 -22.60
N LEU A 138 10.53 28.95 -22.04
CA LEU A 138 11.07 30.27 -22.36
C LEU A 138 12.49 30.37 -21.78
N PRO A 139 13.52 30.66 -22.59
CA PRO A 139 14.80 31.07 -22.05
C PRO A 139 14.63 32.51 -21.53
N TYR A 140 14.49 32.66 -20.21
CA TYR A 140 14.65 33.98 -19.60
C TYR A 140 16.14 34.33 -19.66
N GLY A 141 16.48 35.31 -20.48
CA GLY A 141 17.82 35.90 -20.51
C GLY A 141 18.07 36.72 -21.76
N LEU A 142 17.59 37.98 -21.76
CA LEU A 142 18.22 39.15 -22.38
C LEU A 142 17.29 40.35 -22.24
N PHE A 143 17.50 41.15 -21.19
CA PHE A 143 17.44 42.61 -21.20
C PHE A 143 18.39 43.14 -20.13
#